data_AF-A0A315E7T5-F1
#
_entry.id   AF-A0A315E7T5-F1
#
_cell.length_a   1.000
_cell.length_b   1.000
_cell.length_c   1.000
_cell.angle_alpha   90.00
_cell.angle_beta   90.00
_cell.angle_gamma   90.00
#
_symmetry.space_group_name_H-M   'P 1'
#
loop_
_entity.id
_entity.type
_entity.pdbx_description
1 polymer ?
#
loop_
_entity_poly.entity_id
_entity_poly.type
_entity_poly.pdbx_seq_one_letter_code
_entity_poly.pdbx_strand_id
1 'polypeptide(L)'
;MTPLRVALLLVTLCGVAAWQVTVIPESLMQMTVGPVLAPGVIVAALSLFAVLYGISAWRGRQTDESHAPDQSALPGANTRMLSLLGGGVAFIALVIPLGFVIPGTLCGMGVARAFDAPLNLKSALICCAIASTFWFVFAQLLGVGLGPALPWLI
;
A
#
# COMPACT_ATOMS: atom_id res chain seq x y z
N MET A 1 19.85 4.63 -11.01
CA MET A 1 19.15 5.79 -10.42
C MET A 1 19.95 6.24 -9.22
N THR A 2 20.18 7.53 -8.98
CA THR A 2 20.88 7.93 -7.74
C THR A 2 19.88 7.93 -6.57
N PRO A 3 20.30 7.59 -5.34
CA PRO A 3 19.40 7.56 -4.19
C PRO A 3 18.70 8.91 -3.94
N LEU A 4 19.39 10.01 -4.24
CA LEU A 4 18.83 11.36 -4.15
C LEU A 4 17.70 11.60 -5.17
N ARG A 5 17.80 11.04 -6.39
CA ARG A 5 16.71 11.09 -7.37
C ARG A 5 15.49 10.30 -6.89
N VAL A 6 15.71 9.13 -6.28
CA VAL A 6 14.63 8.33 -5.68
C VAL A 6 13.95 9.11 -4.56
N ALA A 7 14.73 9.73 -3.66
CA ALA A 7 14.20 10.56 -2.59
C ALA A 7 13.36 11.73 -3.13
N LEU A 8 13.84 12.45 -4.14
CA LEU A 8 13.08 13.54 -4.78
C LEU A 8 11.77 13.04 -5.38
N LEU A 9 11.77 11.88 -6.05
CA LEU A 9 10.54 11.28 -6.58
C LEU A 9 9.56 10.93 -5.46
N LEU A 10 10.03 10.30 -4.38
CA LEU A 10 9.20 9.95 -3.24
C LEU A 10 8.60 11.19 -2.56
N VAL A 11 9.39 12.23 -2.33
CA VAL A 11 8.91 13.50 -1.77
C VAL A 11 7.90 14.16 -2.69
N THR A 12 8.12 14.12 -4.01
CA THR A 12 7.18 14.67 -5.00
C THR A 12 5.84 13.91 -4.95
N LEU A 13 5.88 12.57 -4.93
CA LEU A 13 4.69 11.72 -4.80
C LEU A 13 3.96 11.98 -3.47
N CYS A 14 4.70 12.15 -2.37
CA CYS A 14 4.12 12.51 -1.08
C CYS A 14 3.47 13.89 -1.11
N GLY A 15 4.05 14.87 -1.81
CA GLY A 15 3.44 16.19 -2.01
C GLY A 15 2.13 16.12 -2.78
N VAL A 16 2.07 15.31 -3.84
CA VAL A 16 0.82 15.04 -4.58
C VAL A 16 -0.20 14.36 -3.67
N ALA A 17 0.20 13.36 -2.88
CA ALA A 17 -0.69 12.68 -1.96
C ALA A 17 -1.20 13.60 -0.84
N ALA A 18 -0.36 14.48 -0.30
CA ALA A 18 -0.75 15.48 0.70
C ALA A 18 -1.76 16.47 0.12
N TRP A 19 -1.55 16.91 -1.11
CA TRP A 19 -2.54 17.73 -1.81
C TRP A 19 -3.86 16.97 -2.01
N GLN A 20 -3.82 15.69 -2.41
CA GLN A 20 -5.02 14.85 -2.53
C GLN A 20 -5.81 14.78 -1.21
N VAL A 21 -5.13 14.63 -0.08
CA VAL A 21 -5.77 14.63 1.25
C VAL A 21 -6.52 15.94 1.53
N THR A 22 -5.99 17.09 1.10
CA THR A 22 -6.64 18.40 1.31
C THR A 22 -7.88 18.64 0.44
N VAL A 23 -8.04 17.88 -0.64
CA VAL A 23 -9.18 18.02 -1.57
C VAL A 23 -10.24 16.92 -1.40
N ILE A 24 -10.07 16.03 -0.40
CA ILE A 24 -11.07 15.00 -0.09
C ILE A 24 -12.36 15.70 0.36
N PRO A 25 -13.50 15.48 -0.33
CA PRO A 25 -14.77 16.06 0.07
C PRO A 25 -15.24 15.48 1.41
N GLU A 26 -15.92 16.30 2.21
CA GLU A 26 -16.58 15.80 3.40
C GLU A 26 -17.71 14.84 3.02
N SER A 27 -17.74 13.69 3.69
CA SER A 27 -18.78 12.69 3.50
C SER A 27 -19.98 13.02 4.37
N LEU A 28 -21.18 12.95 3.80
CA LEU A 28 -22.43 13.03 4.54
C LEU A 28 -22.73 11.73 5.33
N MET A 29 -21.94 10.66 5.13
CA MET A 29 -22.04 9.45 5.94
C MET A 29 -21.35 9.66 7.29
N GLN A 30 -22.02 9.25 8.37
CA GLN A 30 -21.44 9.23 9.71
C GLN A 30 -20.23 8.29 9.74
N MET A 31 -19.03 8.87 9.70
CA MET A 31 -17.76 8.19 9.90
C MET A 31 -17.16 8.63 11.24
N THR A 32 -16.76 7.70 12.09
CA THR A 32 -16.21 8.00 13.43
C THR A 32 -14.98 8.91 13.38
N VAL A 33 -14.13 8.73 12.37
CA VAL A 33 -12.87 9.49 12.21
C VAL A 33 -12.84 10.44 11.01
N GLY A 34 -13.95 10.54 10.27
CA GLY A 34 -14.03 11.32 9.03
C GLY A 34 -13.21 10.75 7.86
N PRO A 35 -13.45 11.22 6.61
CA PRO A 35 -12.85 10.65 5.41
C PRO A 35 -11.34 10.94 5.26
N VAL A 36 -10.81 11.89 6.03
CA VAL A 36 -9.46 12.45 5.85
C VAL A 36 -8.43 11.79 6.78
N LEU A 37 -8.80 11.36 8.00
CA LEU A 37 -7.83 10.96 9.02
C LEU A 37 -6.94 9.81 8.56
N ALA A 38 -7.54 8.71 8.10
CA ALA A 38 -6.81 7.51 7.71
C ALA A 38 -5.82 7.78 6.55
N PRO A 39 -6.25 8.36 5.40
CA PRO A 39 -5.33 8.80 4.35
C PRO A 39 -4.26 9.79 4.86
N GLY A 40 -4.65 10.74 5.70
CA GLY A 40 -3.76 11.76 6.25
C GLY A 40 -2.62 11.18 7.08
N VAL A 41 -2.90 10.22 7.97
CA VAL A 41 -1.88 9.54 8.78
C VAL A 41 -0.92 8.76 7.90
N ILE A 42 -1.42 8.04 6.89
CA ILE A 42 -0.58 7.28 5.96
C ILE A 42 0.34 8.23 5.19
N VAL A 43 -0.21 9.31 4.62
CA VAL A 43 0.56 10.31 3.88
C VAL A 43 1.59 10.99 4.77
N ALA A 44 1.25 11.33 6.01
CA ALA A 44 2.18 11.94 6.96
C ALA A 44 3.35 11.00 7.29
N ALA A 45 3.06 9.72 7.57
CA ALA A 45 4.08 8.72 7.85
C ALA A 45 5.01 8.48 6.64
N LEU A 46 4.43 8.32 5.45
CA LEU A 46 5.21 8.16 4.21
C LEU A 46 6.06 9.40 3.91
N SER A 47 5.51 10.60 4.12
CA SER A 47 6.24 11.86 3.95
C SER A 47 7.42 11.95 4.90
N LEU A 48 7.22 11.58 6.18
CA LEU A 48 8.29 11.54 7.17
C LEU A 48 9.41 10.58 6.73
N PHE A 49 9.08 9.36 6.31
CA PHE A 49 10.07 8.41 5.83
C PHE A 49 10.79 8.89 4.56
N ALA A 50 10.07 9.50 3.62
CA ALA A 50 10.65 10.05 2.41
C ALA A 50 11.66 11.18 2.71
N VAL A 51 11.33 12.07 3.67
CA VAL A 51 12.22 13.14 4.13
C VAL A 51 13.44 12.57 4.85
N LEU A 52 13.25 11.64 5.78
CA LEU A 52 14.35 10.99 6.50
C LEU A 52 15.30 10.25 5.54
N TYR A 53 14.74 9.54 4.57
CA TYR A 53 15.51 8.90 3.50
C TYR A 53 16.28 9.92 2.67
N GLY A 54 15.65 11.03 2.27
CA GLY A 54 16.30 12.12 1.54
C GLY A 54 17.44 12.79 2.32
N ILE A 55 17.27 13.02 3.62
CA ILE A 55 18.33 13.53 4.51
C ILE A 55 19.49 12.53 4.58
N SER A 56 19.19 11.24 4.74
CA SER A 56 20.21 10.18 4.70
C SER A 56 20.95 10.14 3.36
N ALA A 57 20.22 10.32 2.25
CA ALA A 57 20.76 10.30 0.89
C ALA A 57 21.70 11.47 0.65
N TRP A 58 21.29 12.65 1.09
CA TRP A 58 22.11 13.86 1.02
C TRP A 58 23.37 13.76 1.89
N ARG A 59 23.30 13.08 3.03
CA ARG A 59 24.45 12.83 3.92
C ARG A 59 25.34 11.65 3.48
N GLY A 60 25.01 10.96 2.40
CA GLY A 60 25.75 9.79 1.92
C GLY A 60 25.70 8.57 2.84
N ARG A 61 24.75 8.50 3.79
CA ARG A 61 24.61 7.39 4.75
C ARG A 61 23.58 6.35 4.30
N GLN A 62 23.48 6.13 2.99
CA GLN A 62 22.46 5.28 2.41
C GLN A 62 22.76 3.80 2.67
N THR A 63 21.77 3.08 3.17
CA THR A 63 21.75 1.61 3.24
C THR A 63 21.14 1.05 1.96
N ASP A 64 21.56 1.56 0.80
CA ASP A 64 21.06 1.07 -0.48
C ASP A 64 21.82 -0.19 -0.86
N GLU A 65 21.27 -1.31 -0.42
CA GLU A 65 21.76 -2.65 -0.70
C GLU A 65 21.89 -2.92 -2.21
N SER A 66 21.17 -2.20 -3.07
CA SER A 66 21.30 -2.36 -4.53
C SER A 66 22.66 -1.92 -5.08
N HIS A 67 23.43 -1.16 -4.30
CA HIS A 67 24.79 -0.75 -4.62
C HIS A 67 25.86 -1.61 -3.93
N ALA A 68 25.47 -2.59 -3.10
CA ALA A 68 26.42 -3.49 -2.46
C ALA A 68 27.03 -4.46 -3.50
N PRO A 69 28.35 -4.71 -3.46
CA PRO A 69 29.05 -5.48 -4.49
C PRO A 69 28.64 -6.96 -4.56
N ASP A 70 28.05 -7.49 -3.48
CA ASP A 70 27.55 -8.85 -3.32
C ASP A 70 26.04 -8.98 -3.61
N GLN A 71 25.34 -7.87 -3.80
CA GLN A 71 23.91 -7.85 -4.14
C GLN A 71 23.71 -7.74 -5.65
N SER A 72 22.73 -8.49 -6.16
CA SER A 72 22.25 -8.36 -7.52
C SER A 72 20.73 -8.29 -7.52
N ALA A 73 20.15 -7.60 -8.50
CA ALA A 73 18.72 -7.50 -8.62
C ALA A 73 18.11 -8.89 -8.79
N LEU A 74 17.03 -9.16 -8.05
CA LEU A 74 16.30 -10.42 -8.19
C LEU A 74 15.80 -10.61 -9.63
N PRO A 75 15.84 -11.84 -10.16
CA PRO A 75 15.41 -12.11 -11.53
C PRO A 75 13.92 -11.85 -11.72
N GLY A 76 13.53 -11.53 -12.96
CA GLY A 76 12.12 -11.40 -13.34
C GLY A 76 11.46 -10.07 -12.94
N ALA A 77 12.18 -8.96 -13.04
CA ALA A 77 11.67 -7.62 -12.69
C ALA A 77 10.29 -7.31 -13.31
N ASN A 78 10.11 -7.61 -14.60
CA ASN A 78 8.83 -7.39 -15.30
C ASN A 78 7.70 -8.22 -14.69
N THR A 79 7.95 -9.50 -14.42
CA THR A 79 6.94 -10.39 -13.81
C THR A 79 6.56 -9.94 -12.40
N ARG A 80 7.53 -9.50 -11.61
CA ARG A 80 7.30 -8.94 -10.26
C ARG A 80 6.47 -7.67 -10.32
N MET A 81 6.81 -6.77 -11.24
CA MET A 81 6.07 -5.53 -11.46
C MET A 81 4.64 -5.81 -11.95
N LEU A 82 4.46 -6.74 -12.89
CA LEU A 82 3.14 -7.18 -13.35
C LEU A 82 2.32 -7.82 -12.23
N SER A 83 2.95 -8.58 -11.32
CA SER A 83 2.28 -9.13 -10.14
C SER A 83 1.78 -8.03 -9.20
N LEU A 84 2.61 -7.02 -8.93
CA LEU A 84 2.27 -5.88 -8.09
C LEU A 84 1.10 -5.09 -8.69
N LEU A 85 1.23 -4.71 -9.96
CA LEU A 85 0.20 -3.93 -10.67
C LEU A 85 -1.08 -4.75 -10.86
N GLY A 86 -0.94 -6.03 -11.23
CA GLY A 86 -2.06 -6.95 -11.40
C GLY A 86 -2.85 -7.16 -10.12
N GLY A 87 -2.18 -7.26 -8.96
CA GLY A 87 -2.85 -7.31 -7.66
C GLY A 87 -3.68 -6.06 -7.37
N GLY A 88 -3.13 -4.87 -7.65
CA GLY A 88 -3.86 -3.61 -7.48
C GLY A 88 -5.04 -3.45 -8.45
N VAL A 89 -4.87 -3.82 -9.71
CA VAL A 89 -5.96 -3.81 -10.70
C VAL A 89 -7.06 -4.80 -10.31
N ALA A 90 -6.70 -6.01 -9.87
CA ALA A 90 -7.64 -7.00 -9.38
C ALA A 90 -8.42 -6.47 -8.16
N PHE A 91 -7.77 -5.75 -7.25
CA PHE A 91 -8.45 -5.10 -6.13
C PHE A 91 -9.53 -4.14 -6.62
N ILE A 92 -9.16 -3.18 -7.47
CA ILE A 92 -10.07 -2.14 -7.97
C ILE A 92 -11.27 -2.75 -8.71
N ALA A 93 -11.03 -3.77 -9.54
CA ALA A 93 -12.08 -4.40 -10.34
C ALA A 93 -13.02 -5.27 -9.49
N LEU A 94 -12.52 -5.89 -8.42
CA LEU A 94 -13.26 -6.92 -7.68
C LEU A 94 -13.82 -6.44 -6.34
N VAL A 95 -13.40 -5.30 -5.80
CA VAL A 95 -13.84 -4.80 -4.48
C VAL A 95 -15.36 -4.56 -4.42
N ILE A 96 -15.95 -4.05 -5.50
CA ILE A 96 -17.40 -3.83 -5.59
C ILE A 96 -18.17 -5.17 -5.61
N PRO A 97 -17.87 -6.12 -6.52
CA PRO A 97 -18.64 -7.37 -6.59
C PRO A 97 -18.31 -8.40 -5.50
N LEU A 98 -17.08 -8.42 -4.97
CA LEU A 98 -16.59 -9.48 -4.06
C LEU A 98 -16.35 -9.03 -2.61
N GLY A 99 -16.71 -7.79 -2.27
CA GLY A 99 -16.40 -7.21 -0.96
C GLY A 99 -14.90 -6.94 -0.80
N PHE A 100 -14.48 -6.48 0.39
CA PHE A 100 -13.09 -6.05 0.60
C PHE A 100 -12.09 -7.20 0.77
N VAL A 101 -12.46 -8.27 1.46
CA VAL A 101 -11.49 -9.26 1.95
C VAL A 101 -10.89 -10.10 0.82
N ILE A 102 -11.71 -10.58 -0.13
CA ILE A 102 -11.22 -11.42 -1.25
C ILE A 102 -10.25 -10.62 -2.14
N PRO A 103 -10.62 -9.44 -2.66
CA PRO A 103 -9.74 -8.64 -3.51
C PRO A 103 -8.53 -8.11 -2.73
N GLY A 104 -8.71 -7.76 -1.45
CA GLY A 104 -7.60 -7.37 -0.56
C GLY A 104 -6.58 -8.48 -0.39
N THR A 105 -7.04 -9.74 -0.29
CA THR A 105 -6.17 -10.92 -0.26
C THR A 105 -5.40 -11.07 -1.57
N LEU A 106 -6.08 -10.97 -2.72
CA LEU A 106 -5.43 -11.06 -4.04
C LEU A 106 -4.40 -9.95 -4.26
N CYS A 107 -4.72 -8.73 -3.82
CA CYS A 107 -3.81 -7.59 -3.84
C CYS A 107 -2.56 -7.88 -3.01
N GLY A 108 -2.75 -8.32 -1.75
CA GLY A 108 -1.67 -8.71 -0.86
C GLY A 108 -0.80 -9.85 -1.44
N MET A 109 -1.42 -10.83 -2.11
CA MET A 109 -0.69 -11.90 -2.79
C MET A 109 0.12 -11.38 -3.99
N GLY A 110 -0.43 -10.44 -4.76
CA GLY A 110 0.29 -9.76 -5.85
C GLY A 110 1.54 -9.01 -5.36
N VAL A 111 1.41 -8.30 -4.23
CA VAL A 111 2.53 -7.66 -3.52
C VAL A 111 3.52 -8.72 -3.04
N ALA A 112 3.07 -9.74 -2.31
CA ALA A 112 3.92 -10.78 -1.76
C ALA A 112 4.77 -11.46 -2.85
N ARG A 113 4.17 -11.77 -4.00
CA ARG A 113 4.86 -12.35 -5.15
C ARG A 113 5.87 -11.40 -5.79
N ALA A 114 5.64 -10.10 -5.77
CA ALA A 114 6.61 -9.10 -6.23
C ALA A 114 7.87 -9.11 -5.35
N PHE A 115 7.70 -9.34 -4.05
CA PHE A 115 8.76 -9.51 -3.05
C PHE A 115 9.26 -10.96 -2.89
N ASP A 116 9.05 -11.81 -3.91
CA ASP A 116 9.49 -13.21 -3.98
C ASP A 116 8.86 -14.20 -3.00
N ALA A 117 7.76 -13.84 -2.35
CA ALA A 117 7.02 -14.80 -1.57
C ALA A 117 6.35 -15.86 -2.49
N PRO A 118 6.36 -17.15 -2.10
CA PRO A 118 5.66 -18.18 -2.85
C PRO A 118 4.15 -17.98 -2.79
N LEU A 119 3.45 -18.16 -3.91
CA LEU A 119 1.99 -18.15 -3.98
C LEU A 119 1.44 -19.51 -3.55
N ASN A 120 1.39 -19.73 -2.24
CA ASN A 120 0.86 -20.95 -1.66
C ASN A 120 -0.28 -20.64 -0.68
N LEU A 121 -0.88 -21.69 -0.11
CA LEU A 121 -1.97 -21.56 0.86
C LEU A 121 -1.55 -20.73 2.09
N LYS A 122 -0.30 -20.81 2.54
CA LYS A 122 0.18 -20.01 3.68
C LYS A 122 0.15 -18.52 3.36
N SER A 123 0.66 -18.12 2.20
CA SER A 123 0.62 -16.72 1.74
C SER A 123 -0.82 -16.24 1.58
N ALA A 124 -1.71 -17.08 1.02
CA ALA A 124 -3.12 -16.74 0.90
C ALA A 124 -3.78 -16.54 2.28
N LEU A 125 -3.51 -17.42 3.25
CA LEU A 125 -4.04 -17.31 4.61
C LEU A 125 -3.51 -16.06 5.33
N ILE A 126 -2.21 -15.76 5.20
CA ILE A 126 -1.61 -14.55 5.79
C ILE A 126 -2.21 -13.28 5.16
N CYS A 127 -2.29 -13.21 3.83
CA CYS A 127 -2.88 -12.07 3.14
C CYS A 127 -4.37 -11.92 3.48
N CYS A 128 -5.11 -13.01 3.63
CA CYS A 128 -6.51 -13.01 4.06
C CYS A 128 -6.67 -12.52 5.49
N ALA A 129 -5.82 -12.98 6.41
CA ALA A 129 -5.81 -12.50 7.78
C ALA A 129 -5.51 -11.00 7.85
N ILE A 130 -4.51 -10.52 7.10
CA ILE A 130 -4.18 -9.09 7.02
C ILE A 130 -5.37 -8.31 6.45
N ALA A 131 -5.95 -8.73 5.33
CA ALA A 131 -7.09 -8.05 4.70
C ALA A 131 -8.31 -8.01 5.62
N SER A 132 -8.59 -9.10 6.33
CA SER A 132 -9.67 -9.18 7.32
C SER A 132 -9.45 -8.26 8.51
N THR A 133 -8.21 -8.20 9.04
CA THR A 133 -7.84 -7.27 10.12
C THR A 133 -7.97 -5.82 9.67
N PHE A 134 -7.51 -5.49 8.46
CA PHE A 134 -7.68 -4.15 7.90
C PHE A 134 -9.15 -3.81 7.76
N TRP A 135 -9.96 -4.70 7.18
CA TRP A 135 -11.40 -4.47 7.08
C TRP A 135 -12.03 -4.23 8.46
N PHE A 136 -11.72 -5.06 9.45
CA PHE A 136 -12.25 -4.91 10.80
C PHE A 136 -11.85 -3.57 11.42
N VAL A 137 -10.56 -3.24 11.43
CA VAL A 137 -10.07 -1.98 12.02
C VAL A 137 -10.67 -0.78 11.31
N PHE A 138 -10.66 -0.75 9.98
CA PHE A 138 -11.12 0.42 9.26
C PHE A 138 -12.64 0.50 9.15
N ALA A 139 -13.33 -0.58 8.80
CA ALA A 139 -14.78 -0.57 8.62
C ALA A 139 -15.54 -0.60 9.95
N GLN A 140 -15.17 -1.49 10.88
CA GLN A 140 -15.92 -1.68 12.12
C GLN A 140 -15.46 -0.74 13.23
N LEU A 141 -14.14 -0.62 13.44
CA LEU A 141 -13.61 0.18 14.55
C LEU A 141 -13.56 1.68 14.21
N LEU A 142 -13.16 2.04 13.00
CA LEU A 142 -13.00 3.44 12.56
C LEU A 142 -14.18 3.97 11.75
N GLY A 143 -15.13 3.12 11.35
CA GLY A 143 -16.32 3.52 10.58
C GLY A 143 -16.01 4.00 9.15
N VAL A 144 -14.90 3.55 8.56
CA VAL A 144 -14.51 3.86 7.18
C VAL A 144 -15.31 3.01 6.20
N GLY A 145 -15.94 3.66 5.22
CA GLY A 145 -16.78 3.00 4.21
C GLY A 145 -15.99 2.14 3.22
N LEU A 146 -15.49 0.98 3.66
CA LEU A 146 -14.80 0.01 2.82
C LEU A 146 -15.74 -0.96 2.08
N GLY A 147 -17.06 -0.86 2.33
CA GLY A 147 -18.04 -1.84 1.90
C GLY A 147 -18.04 -3.11 2.77
N PRO A 148 -18.83 -4.13 2.39
CA PRO A 148 -18.93 -5.36 3.17
C PRO A 148 -17.64 -6.18 3.10
N ALA A 149 -17.39 -7.00 4.14
CA ALA A 149 -16.22 -7.89 4.17
C ALA A 149 -16.28 -8.90 3.02
N LEU A 150 -17.46 -9.49 2.84
CA LEU A 150 -17.83 -10.41 1.78
C LEU A 150 -19.22 -10.02 1.26
N PRO A 151 -19.58 -10.32 0.00
CA PRO A 151 -20.85 -9.88 -0.61
C PRO A 151 -22.10 -10.33 0.15
N TRP A 152 -21.97 -11.42 0.90
CA TRP A 152 -23.02 -12.11 1.62
C TRP A 152 -22.93 -11.96 3.15
N LEU A 153 -21.90 -11.27 3.66
CA LEU A 153 -21.78 -10.95 5.08
C LEU A 153 -21.89 -9.44 5.23
N ILE A 154 -23.07 -9.00 5.70
CA ILE A 154 -23.35 -7.63 6.12
C ILE A 154 -22.63 -7.38 7.45
#